data_AF-A0A1Q6KHJ3-F1
#
_entry.id   AF-A0A1Q6KHJ3-F1
#
_cell.length_a   1.000
_cell.length_b   1.000
_cell.length_c   1.000
_cell.angle_alpha   90.00
_cell.angle_beta   90.00
_cell.angle_gamma   90.00
#
_symmetry.space_group_name_H-M   'P 1'
#
loop_
_entity.id
_entity.type
_entity.pdbx_description
1 polymer ?
#
loop_
_entity_poly.entity_id
_entity_poly.type
_entity_poly.pdbx_seq_one_letter_code
_entity_poly.pdbx_strand_id
1 'polypeptide(L)'
;MNEQYEITEAELEIMQALWKNKRGNLTTIMEELSKKSKTEEKNKNTIKTLIHRLIQKGAIESQKVNNKEVEYIPKINEKKFIAKESNSFLNKFFNGNTEKLLLNFVENKKVTKNELQKLIDILEQDEE
;
A
#
# COMPACT_ATOMS: atom_id res chain seq x y z
N MET A 1 9.71 -19.77 -2.22
CA MET A 1 9.46 -18.94 -3.41
C MET A 1 9.41 -17.50 -2.95
N ASN A 2 10.44 -16.72 -3.24
CA ASN A 2 10.50 -15.30 -2.88
C ASN A 2 9.67 -14.53 -3.90
N GLU A 3 8.37 -14.39 -3.66
CA GLU A 3 7.56 -13.45 -4.43
C GLU A 3 7.90 -12.03 -3.96
N GLN A 4 8.92 -11.46 -4.59
CA GLN A 4 9.21 -10.04 -4.50
C GLN A 4 8.25 -9.32 -5.44
N TYR A 5 7.05 -9.06 -4.94
CA TYR A 5 6.11 -8.15 -5.60
C TYR A 5 6.70 -6.74 -5.54
N GLU A 6 7.54 -6.38 -6.52
CA GLU A 6 7.99 -4.99 -6.67
C GLU A 6 6.81 -4.15 -7.15
N ILE A 7 6.15 -3.46 -6.23
CA ILE A 7 5.02 -2.60 -6.53
C ILE A 7 5.52 -1.17 -6.59
N THR A 8 5.40 -0.58 -7.77
CA THR A 8 5.73 0.84 -8.00
C THR A 8 4.73 1.74 -7.30
N GLU A 9 5.07 3.01 -7.08
CA GLU A 9 4.18 3.99 -6.45
C GLU A 9 2.82 4.10 -7.16
N ALA A 10 2.82 4.14 -8.50
CA ALA A 10 1.58 4.20 -9.28
C ALA A 10 0.73 2.92 -9.16
N GLU A 11 1.35 1.76 -9.00
CA GLU A 11 0.65 0.48 -8.76
C GLU A 11 0.15 0.38 -7.31
N LEU A 12 0.89 0.95 -6.35
CA LEU A 12 0.51 0.97 -4.94
C LEU A 12 -0.80 1.71 -4.72
N GLU A 13 -1.06 2.79 -5.46
CA GLU A 13 -2.36 3.47 -5.41
C GLU A 13 -3.53 2.54 -5.77
N ILE A 14 -3.35 1.67 -6.77
CA ILE A 14 -4.37 0.69 -7.16
C ILE A 14 -4.53 -0.37 -6.06
N MET A 15 -3.42 -0.84 -5.50
CA MET A 15 -3.44 -1.79 -4.37
C MET A 15 -4.17 -1.21 -3.16
N GLN A 16 -3.95 0.06 -2.83
CA GLN A 16 -4.64 0.74 -1.73
C GLN A 16 -6.15 0.81 -1.96
N ALA A 17 -6.58 1.12 -3.19
CA ALA A 17 -8.00 1.09 -3.55
C ALA A 17 -8.60 -0.33 -3.41
N LEU A 18 -7.84 -1.36 -3.80
CA LEU A 18 -8.28 -2.76 -3.70
C LEU A 18 -8.28 -3.29 -2.26
N TRP A 19 -7.29 -2.96 -1.44
CA TRP A 19 -7.25 -3.37 -0.03
C TRP A 19 -8.39 -2.76 0.77
N LYS A 20 -8.70 -1.48 0.52
CA LYS A 20 -9.83 -0.78 1.15
C LYS A 20 -11.17 -1.46 0.85
N ASN A 21 -11.39 -1.89 -0.40
CA ASN A 21 -12.65 -2.48 -0.83
C ASN A 21 -12.67 -4.02 -0.80
N LYS A 22 -11.55 -4.67 -0.45
CA LYS A 22 -11.26 -6.12 -0.55
C LYS A 22 -11.32 -6.71 -1.96
N ARG A 23 -12.08 -6.09 -2.87
CA ARG A 23 -12.18 -6.38 -4.31
C ARG A 23 -12.67 -5.11 -5.02
N GLY A 24 -12.44 -4.99 -6.31
CA GLY A 24 -12.97 -3.86 -7.07
C GLY A 24 -12.94 -4.07 -8.57
N ASN A 25 -13.90 -3.49 -9.28
CA ASN A 25 -13.86 -3.40 -10.73
C ASN A 25 -13.13 -2.12 -11.17
N LEU A 26 -12.92 -1.96 -12.48
CA LEU A 26 -12.22 -0.79 -13.02
C LEU A 26 -12.88 0.55 -12.64
N THR A 27 -14.21 0.61 -12.59
CA THR A 27 -14.95 1.81 -12.22
C THR A 27 -14.70 2.17 -10.76
N THR A 28 -14.81 1.20 -9.84
CA THR A 28 -14.54 1.41 -8.40
C THR A 28 -13.11 1.89 -8.17
N ILE A 29 -12.13 1.30 -8.86
CA ILE A 29 -10.72 1.72 -8.78
C ILE A 29 -10.58 3.17 -9.26
N MET A 30 -11.17 3.52 -10.40
CA MET A 30 -11.15 4.89 -10.94
C MET A 30 -11.75 5.89 -9.95
N GLU A 31 -12.91 5.59 -9.38
CA GLU A 31 -13.58 6.45 -8.40
C GLU A 31 -12.73 6.69 -7.15
N GLU A 32 -12.10 5.64 -6.61
CA GLU A 32 -11.22 5.77 -5.43
C GLU A 32 -9.96 6.58 -5.75
N LEU A 33 -9.39 6.42 -6.94
CA LEU A 33 -8.24 7.22 -7.39
C LEU A 33 -8.61 8.71 -7.56
N SER A 34 -9.77 9.01 -8.17
CA SER A 34 -10.26 10.39 -8.34
C SER A 34 -10.57 11.08 -7.01
N LYS A 35 -11.01 10.33 -5.98
CA LYS A 35 -11.21 10.90 -4.63
C LYS A 35 -9.89 11.30 -3.97
N LYS A 36 -8.81 10.55 -4.25
CA LYS A 36 -7.52 10.71 -3.59
C LYS A 36 -6.62 11.74 -4.28
N SER A 37 -6.64 11.79 -5.61
CA SER A 37 -5.88 12.77 -6.40
C SER A 37 -6.83 13.78 -7.03
N LYS A 38 -6.93 14.98 -6.44
CA LYS A 38 -7.64 16.12 -7.06
C LYS A 38 -6.90 16.71 -8.26
N THR A 39 -5.69 16.23 -8.56
CA THR A 39 -4.74 16.91 -9.45
C THR A 39 -4.37 16.08 -10.68
N GLU A 40 -4.56 14.75 -10.66
CA GLU A 40 -4.24 13.89 -11.80
C GLU A 40 -5.28 12.79 -12.01
N GLU A 41 -6.24 13.03 -12.89
CA GLU A 41 -7.09 11.97 -13.44
C GLU A 41 -6.24 11.06 -14.35
N LYS A 42 -5.81 9.92 -13.80
CA LYS A 42 -5.17 8.88 -14.62
C LYS A 42 -6.19 8.37 -15.65
N ASN A 43 -5.85 8.50 -16.93
CA ASN A 43 -6.69 7.96 -18.00
C ASN A 43 -6.89 6.43 -17.81
N LYS A 44 -8.09 5.94 -18.12
CA LYS A 44 -8.53 4.54 -18.04
C LYS A 44 -7.52 3.55 -18.63
N ASN A 45 -6.83 3.92 -19.72
CA ASN A 45 -5.81 3.07 -20.35
C ASN A 45 -4.56 2.88 -19.48
N THR A 46 -4.14 3.92 -18.76
CA THR A 46 -3.02 3.86 -17.81
C THR A 46 -3.37 2.92 -16.66
N ILE A 47 -4.58 3.06 -16.08
CA ILE A 47 -5.04 2.21 -14.99
C ILE A 47 -5.11 0.74 -15.44
N LYS A 48 -5.65 0.46 -16.63
CA LYS A 48 -5.65 -0.90 -17.21
C LYS A 48 -4.24 -1.47 -17.36
N THR A 49 -3.28 -0.64 -17.79
CA THR A 49 -1.88 -1.07 -17.95
C THR A 49 -1.25 -1.43 -16.60
N LEU A 50 -1.48 -0.61 -15.57
CA LEU A 50 -0.99 -0.86 -14.21
C LEU A 50 -1.65 -2.11 -13.59
N ILE A 51 -2.95 -2.29 -13.78
CA ILE A 51 -3.67 -3.52 -13.39
C ILE A 51 -3.07 -4.74 -14.08
N HIS A 52 -2.82 -4.66 -15.39
CA HIS A 52 -2.20 -5.77 -16.12
C HIS A 52 -0.82 -6.11 -15.56
N ARG A 53 0.02 -5.11 -15.25
CA ARG A 53 1.33 -5.33 -14.61
C ARG A 53 1.19 -5.97 -13.23
N LEU A 54 0.24 -5.54 -12.42
CA LEU A 54 -0.05 -6.16 -11.12
C LEU A 54 -0.49 -7.62 -11.25
N ILE A 55 -1.28 -7.96 -12.28
CA ILE A 55 -1.64 -9.36 -12.59
C ILE A 55 -0.41 -10.17 -12.99
N GLN A 56 0.43 -9.64 -13.89
CA GLN A 56 1.67 -10.31 -14.31
C GLN A 56 2.64 -10.55 -13.14
N LYS A 57 2.66 -9.62 -12.18
CA LYS A 57 3.44 -9.77 -10.94
C LYS A 57 2.82 -10.77 -9.98
N GLY A 58 1.56 -11.18 -10.17
CA GLY A 58 0.79 -12.05 -9.25
C GLY A 58 0.19 -11.32 -8.04
N ALA A 59 0.31 -10.00 -7.98
CA ALA A 59 -0.15 -9.21 -6.83
C ALA A 59 -1.69 -9.15 -6.73
N ILE A 60 -2.36 -9.26 -7.88
CA ILE A 60 -3.82 -9.27 -7.99
C ILE A 60 -4.27 -10.39 -8.94
N GLU A 61 -5.47 -10.89 -8.71
CA GLU A 61 -6.15 -11.83 -9.61
C GLU A 61 -7.35 -11.14 -10.26
N SER A 62 -7.60 -11.43 -11.54
CA SER A 62 -8.81 -11.00 -12.23
C SER A 62 -9.85 -12.13 -12.25
N GLN A 63 -11.05 -11.86 -11.74
CA GLN A 63 -12.18 -12.76 -11.77
C GLN A 63 -13.29 -12.19 -12.65
N LYS A 64 -13.79 -12.98 -13.60
CA LYS A 64 -14.99 -12.61 -14.37
C LYS A 64 -16.22 -12.89 -13.51
N VAL A 65 -16.98 -11.84 -13.21
CA VAL A 65 -18.26 -11.98 -12.50
C VAL A 65 -19.36 -12.34 -13.50
N ASN A 66 -19.41 -11.62 -14.62
CA ASN A 66 -20.37 -11.81 -15.72
C ASN A 66 -19.69 -11.55 -17.07
N ASN A 67 -20.40 -11.73 -18.20
CA ASN A 67 -19.87 -11.51 -19.55
C ASN A 67 -19.31 -10.09 -19.82
N LYS A 68 -19.64 -9.10 -18.98
CA LYS A 68 -19.22 -7.69 -19.14
C LYS A 68 -18.41 -7.15 -17.97
N GLU A 69 -18.29 -7.88 -16.88
CA GLU A 69 -17.72 -7.36 -15.63
C GLU A 69 -16.57 -8.24 -15.12
N VAL A 70 -15.45 -7.56 -14.85
CA VAL A 70 -14.24 -8.16 -14.28
C VAL A 70 -13.96 -7.45 -12.97
N GLU A 71 -13.82 -8.25 -11.91
CA GLU A 71 -13.34 -7.81 -10.61
C GLU A 71 -11.87 -8.17 -10.43
N TYR A 72 -11.16 -7.32 -9.70
CA TYR A 72 -9.77 -7.53 -9.32
C TYR A 72 -9.71 -7.76 -7.82
N ILE A 73 -8.97 -8.79 -7.42
CA ILE A 73 -8.87 -9.25 -6.03
C ILE A 73 -7.39 -9.21 -5.63
N PRO A 74 -7.01 -8.49 -4.56
CA PRO A 74 -5.65 -8.48 -4.07
C PRO A 74 -5.29 -9.86 -3.51
N LYS A 75 -4.19 -10.44 -4.00
CA LYS A 75 -3.61 -11.70 -3.48
C LYS A 75 -2.65 -11.44 -2.33
N ILE A 76 -2.06 -10.25 -2.29
CA ILE A 76 -1.14 -9.84 -1.25
C ILE A 76 -1.88 -9.20 -0.09
N ASN A 77 -1.46 -9.55 1.13
CA ASN A 77 -1.98 -8.95 2.35
C ASN A 77 -1.32 -7.58 2.61
N GLU A 78 -2.13 -6.54 2.79
CA GLU A 78 -1.66 -5.17 3.03
C GLU A 78 -0.67 -5.07 4.19
N LYS A 79 -1.01 -5.63 5.36
CA LYS A 79 -0.15 -5.56 6.55
C LYS A 79 1.19 -6.23 6.32
N LYS A 80 1.20 -7.42 5.69
CA LYS A 80 2.44 -8.15 5.36
C LYS A 80 3.27 -7.39 4.33
N PHE A 81 2.63 -6.81 3.33
CA PHE A 81 3.30 -6.02 2.31
C PHE A 81 3.94 -4.77 2.92
N ILE A 82 3.19 -3.98 3.69
CA ILE A 82 3.69 -2.78 4.37
C ILE A 82 4.83 -3.14 5.33
N ALA A 83 4.70 -4.18 6.15
CA ALA A 83 5.76 -4.59 7.06
C ALA A 83 7.06 -4.96 6.32
N LYS A 84 6.96 -5.64 5.18
CA LYS A 84 8.12 -5.99 4.35
C LYS A 84 8.75 -4.75 3.72
N GLU A 85 7.95 -3.87 3.13
CA GLU A 85 8.44 -2.63 2.50
C GLU A 85 9.05 -1.67 3.53
N SER A 86 8.44 -1.55 4.72
CA SER A 86 8.99 -0.77 5.83
C SER A 86 10.36 -1.28 6.28
N ASN A 87 10.54 -2.60 6.40
CA ASN A 87 11.83 -3.21 6.71
C ASN A 87 12.86 -2.98 5.58
N SER A 88 12.43 -3.12 4.32
CA SER A 88 13.28 -2.83 3.16
C SER A 88 13.75 -1.37 3.14
N PHE A 89 12.82 -0.44 3.37
CA PHE A 89 13.09 1.00 3.51
C PHE A 89 14.07 1.28 4.66
N LEU A 90 13.82 0.71 5.84
CA LEU A 90 14.67 0.88 7.01
C LEU A 90 16.09 0.37 6.74
N ASN A 91 16.23 -0.80 6.13
CA ASN A 91 17.53 -1.36 5.76
C ASN A 91 18.26 -0.50 4.72
N LYS A 92 17.53 0.03 3.72
CA LYS A 92 18.11 0.81 2.63
C LYS A 92 18.59 2.20 3.06
N PHE A 93 17.86 2.89 3.93
CA PHE A 93 18.13 4.30 4.26
C PHE A 93 18.70 4.50 5.66
N PHE A 94 18.45 3.57 6.58
CA PHE A 94 18.85 3.68 7.99
C PHE A 94 19.69 2.48 8.45
N ASN A 95 20.14 1.62 7.54
CA ASN A 95 20.92 0.41 7.83
C ASN A 95 20.28 -0.48 8.90
N GLY A 96 18.95 -0.54 8.94
CA GLY A 96 18.20 -1.34 9.92
C GLY A 96 18.06 -0.67 11.30
N ASN A 97 18.55 0.56 11.49
CA ASN A 97 18.48 1.25 12.76
C ASN A 97 17.15 2.02 12.91
N THR A 98 16.19 1.41 13.62
CA THR A 98 14.88 2.00 13.93
C THR A 98 14.98 3.25 14.80
N GLU A 99 15.89 3.28 15.77
CA GLU A 99 16.10 4.42 16.66
C GLU A 99 16.47 5.68 15.86
N LYS A 100 17.38 5.54 14.88
CA LYS A 100 17.81 6.62 14.01
C LYS A 100 16.65 7.19 13.17
N LEU A 101 15.75 6.32 12.70
CA LEU A 101 14.54 6.75 11.99
C LEU A 101 13.62 7.55 12.91
N LEU A 102 13.37 7.06 14.12
CA LEU A 102 12.51 7.73 15.11
C LEU A 102 13.08 9.08 15.55
N LEU A 103 14.39 9.14 15.84
CA LEU A 103 15.08 10.37 16.19
C LEU A 103 14.94 11.42 15.07
N ASN A 104 15.15 11.01 13.81
CA ASN A 104 14.97 11.89 12.67
C ASN A 104 13.52 12.42 12.55
N PHE A 105 12.51 11.62 12.89
CA PHE A 105 11.12 12.10 12.92
C PHE A 105 10.86 13.12 14.03
N VAL A 106 11.45 12.93 15.21
CA VAL A 106 11.34 13.86 16.35
C VAL A 106 12.06 15.17 16.04
N GLU A 107 13.31 15.12 15.57
CA GLU A 107 14.12 16.31 15.25
C GLU A 107 13.48 17.18 14.17
N ASN A 108 12.87 16.55 13.16
CA ASN A 108 12.19 17.27 12.07
C ASN A 108 10.74 17.65 12.39
N LYS A 109 10.29 17.52 13.66
CA LYS A 109 8.92 17.82 14.12
C LYS A 109 7.84 17.15 13.27
N LYS A 110 8.12 15.94 12.77
CA LYS A 110 7.19 15.13 11.97
C LYS A 110 6.26 14.28 12.83
N VAL A 111 6.49 14.25 14.15
CA VAL A 111 5.70 13.49 15.12
C VAL A 111 5.33 14.41 16.28
N THR A 112 4.07 14.35 16.68
CA THR A 112 3.53 15.07 17.83
C THR A 112 3.69 14.25 19.11
N LYS A 113 3.66 14.93 20.27
CA LYS A 113 3.71 14.26 21.57
C LYS A 113 2.59 13.21 21.74
N ASN A 114 1.39 13.48 21.21
CA ASN A 114 0.26 12.55 21.27
C ASN A 114 0.48 11.30 20.40
N GLU A 115 1.10 11.44 19.24
CA GLU A 115 1.46 10.29 18.40
C GLU A 115 2.56 9.44 19.05
N LEU A 116 3.54 10.08 19.70
CA LEU A 116 4.57 9.38 20.46
C LEU A 116 3.96 8.63 21.65
N GLN A 117 3.03 9.23 22.38
CA GLN A 117 2.35 8.57 23.50
C GLN A 117 1.61 7.32 23.05
N LYS A 118 0.88 7.36 21.92
CA LYS A 118 0.23 6.18 21.37
C LYS A 118 1.19 5.04 21.05
N LEU A 119 2.41 5.35 20.61
CA LEU A 119 3.42 4.31 20.37
C LEU A 119 3.89 3.68 21.68
N ILE A 120 4.09 4.48 22.73
CA ILE A 120 4.44 4.00 24.07
C ILE A 120 3.33 3.11 24.62
N ASP A 121 2.07 3.55 24.54
CA ASP A 121 0.92 2.79 25.04
C ASP A 121 0.80 1.41 24.36
N ILE A 122 1.13 1.31 23.07
CA ILE A 122 1.14 0.03 22.33
C ILE A 122 2.25 -0.90 22.85
N LEU A 123 3.46 -0.36 23.12
CA LEU A 123 4.57 -1.15 23.65
C LEU A 123 4.27 -1.70 25.05
N GLU A 124 3.66 -0.86 25.91
CA GLU A 124 3.28 -1.25 27.28
C GLU A 124 2.15 -2.29 27.28
N GLN A 125 1.27 -2.30 26.27
CA GLN A 125 0.21 -3.31 26.11
C GLN A 125 0.73 -4.68 25.65
N ASP A 126 1.86 -4.74 24.94
CA ASP A 126 2.48 -5.99 24.49
C ASP A 126 3.40 -6.62 25.57
N GLU A 127 3.65 -5.92 26.68
CA GLU A 127 4.49 -6.38 27.81
C GLU A 127 3.70 -7.07 28.96
N GLU A 128 2.36 -7.15 28.87
CA GLU A 128 1.47 -7.93 29.76
C GLU A 128 1.03 -9.28 29.16
#